data_AF-A0A936ALG9-F1
#
_entry.id   AF-A0A936ALG9-F1
#
_cell.length_a   1.000
_cell.length_b   1.000
_cell.length_c   1.000
_cell.angle_alpha   90.00
_cell.angle_beta   90.00
_cell.angle_gamma   90.00
#
_symmetry.space_group_name_H-M   'P 1'
#
loop_
_entity.id
_entity.type
_entity.pdbx_description
1 polymer ?
#
loop_
_entity_poly.entity_id
_entity_poly.type
_entity_poly.pdbx_seq_one_letter_code
_entity_poly.pdbx_strand_id
1 'polypeptide(L)'
;MSRKVIKISIALILFAGLLGSSINRTQAYPAFLRQAAKYGAKNCLFCHKNAEGGEGWNERGQWLIAEKERRKAESIDPAWLSEYKEPEKAEKPEKKEGDKP
;
A
#
# COMPACT_ATOMS: atom_id res chain seq x y z
N MET A 1 29.05 8.66 44.21
CA MET A 1 27.83 8.86 43.40
C MET A 1 26.63 9.01 44.34
N SER A 2 25.94 10.15 44.33
CA SER A 2 24.87 10.41 45.30
C SER A 2 23.60 9.62 44.97
N ARG A 3 22.92 9.03 45.97
CA ARG A 3 21.67 8.25 45.78
C ARG A 3 20.59 9.00 45.00
N LYS A 4 20.61 10.33 45.01
CA LYS A 4 19.73 11.22 44.20
C LYS A 4 20.06 11.14 42.70
N VAL A 5 21.33 11.07 42.33
CA VAL A 5 21.79 10.98 40.93
C VAL A 5 21.37 9.63 40.33
N ILE A 6 21.49 8.55 41.09
CA ILE A 6 21.07 7.20 40.65
C ILE A 6 19.56 7.15 40.35
N LYS A 7 18.73 7.75 41.21
CA LYS A 7 17.27 7.80 41.01
C LYS A 7 16.87 8.63 39.79
N ILE A 8 17.55 9.76 39.55
CA ILE A 8 17.30 10.62 38.39
C ILE A 8 17.70 9.90 37.09
N SER A 9 18.82 9.16 37.09
CA SER A 9 19.25 8.37 35.93
C SER A 9 18.26 7.24 35.60
N ILE A 10 17.72 6.54 36.59
CA ILE A 10 16.73 5.48 36.37
C ILE A 10 15.41 6.05 35.81
N ALA A 11 14.95 7.19 36.32
CA ALA A 11 13.75 7.85 35.83
C ALA A 11 13.88 8.32 34.37
N LEU A 12 15.06 8.83 33.99
CA LEU A 12 15.35 9.25 32.61
C LEU A 12 15.38 8.07 31.62
N ILE A 13 15.92 6.92 32.04
CA ILE A 13 15.97 5.71 31.19
C ILE A 13 14.55 5.16 30.96
N LEU A 14 13.70 5.15 32.00
CA LEU A 14 12.32 4.68 31.88
C LEU A 14 11.45 5.61 31.03
N PHE A 15 11.66 6.93 31.11
CA PHE A 15 10.95 7.90 30.28
C PHE A 15 11.36 7.83 28.79
N ALA A 16 12.65 7.60 28.51
CA ALA A 16 13.13 7.40 27.14
C ALA A 16 12.61 6.09 26.52
N GLY A 17 12.38 5.04 27.33
CA GLY A 17 11.83 3.76 26.86
C GLY A 17 10.38 3.83 26.37
N LEU A 18 9.53 4.69 26.96
CA LEU A 18 8.11 4.80 26.59
C LEU A 18 7.86 5.57 25.28
N LEU A 19 8.81 6.38 24.81
CA LEU A 19 8.67 7.14 23.56
C LEU A 19 9.17 6.37 22.32
N GLY A 20 9.87 5.24 22.50
CA GLY A 20 10.51 4.48 21.42
C GLY A 20 9.61 3.51 20.65
N SER A 21 8.37 3.27 21.07
CA SER A 21 7.53 2.20 20.50
C SER A 21 6.76 2.56 19.22
N SER A 22 6.87 3.79 18.71
CA SER A 22 6.06 4.26 17.56
C SER A 22 6.75 4.21 16.20
N ILE A 23 7.97 3.68 16.08
CA ILE A 23 8.77 3.76 14.84
C ILE A 23 8.62 2.53 13.91
N ASN A 24 7.71 1.60 14.20
CA ASN A 24 7.58 0.35 13.44
C ASN A 24 6.45 0.36 12.39
N ARG A 25 6.58 1.23 11.38
CA ARG A 25 5.92 1.00 10.06
C ARG A 25 6.84 1.29 8.88
N THR A 26 8.09 0.85 8.97
CA THR A 26 8.95 0.67 7.79
C THR A 26 8.87 -0.78 7.33
N GLN A 27 7.65 -1.25 7.06
CA GLN A 27 7.47 -2.34 6.11
C GLN A 27 7.84 -1.73 4.76
N ALA A 28 8.65 -2.42 3.96
CA ALA A 28 9.12 -1.99 2.64
C ALA A 28 7.94 -1.78 1.68
N TYR A 29 7.16 -0.72 1.92
CA TYR A 29 6.01 -0.32 1.14
C TYR A 29 6.55 0.40 -0.08
N PRO A 30 6.33 -0.13 -1.29
CA PRO A 30 6.78 0.52 -2.52
C PRO A 30 6.28 1.96 -2.57
N ALA A 31 7.13 2.89 -3.01
CA ALA A 31 6.80 4.32 -3.05
C ALA A 31 5.48 4.58 -3.78
N PHE A 32 5.22 3.84 -4.86
CA PHE A 32 3.97 3.89 -5.62
C PHE A 32 2.73 3.52 -4.82
N LEU A 33 2.80 2.53 -3.92
CA LEU A 33 1.65 2.13 -3.11
C LEU A 33 1.30 3.21 -2.08
N ARG A 34 2.31 3.89 -1.51
CA ARG A 34 2.08 5.04 -0.61
C ARG A 34 1.43 6.22 -1.34
N GLN A 35 1.82 6.48 -2.58
CA GLN A 35 1.19 7.52 -3.41
C GLN A 35 -0.25 7.13 -3.78
N ALA A 36 -0.44 5.87 -4.21
CA ALA A 36 -1.75 5.33 -4.57
C ALA A 36 -2.73 5.23 -3.39
N ALA A 37 -2.24 5.20 -2.15
CA ALA A 37 -3.09 5.16 -0.95
C ALA A 37 -4.04 6.36 -0.85
N LYS A 38 -3.66 7.52 -1.38
CA LYS A 38 -4.53 8.71 -1.48
C LYS A 38 -5.76 8.47 -2.37
N TYR A 39 -5.68 7.49 -3.27
CA TYR A 39 -6.75 7.07 -4.18
C TYR A 39 -7.43 5.76 -3.72
N GLY A 40 -7.21 5.36 -2.46
CA GLY A 40 -7.86 4.18 -1.87
C GLY A 40 -7.06 2.88 -1.95
N ALA A 41 -5.81 2.90 -2.43
CA ALA A 41 -4.98 1.70 -2.45
C ALA A 41 -4.63 1.23 -1.04
N LYS A 42 -4.97 -0.01 -0.72
CA LYS A 42 -4.64 -0.65 0.58
C LYS A 42 -3.47 -1.63 0.49
N ASN A 43 -3.26 -2.22 -0.68
CA ASN A 43 -2.25 -3.23 -0.93
C ASN A 43 -1.97 -3.34 -2.45
N CYS A 44 -1.06 -4.25 -2.82
CA CYS A 44 -0.65 -4.47 -4.21
C CYS A 44 -1.81 -4.87 -5.13
N LEU A 45 -2.84 -5.55 -4.60
CA LEU A 45 -4.02 -5.98 -5.37
C LEU A 45 -4.84 -4.82 -5.93
N PHE A 46 -4.56 -3.60 -5.48
CA PHE A 46 -5.17 -2.41 -6.05
C PHE A 46 -4.84 -2.25 -7.55
N CYS A 47 -3.61 -2.55 -7.98
CA CYS A 47 -3.22 -2.50 -9.40
C CYS A 47 -2.76 -3.86 -9.96
N HIS A 48 -2.37 -4.79 -9.10
CA HIS A 48 -1.88 -6.11 -9.48
C HIS A 48 -2.95 -7.18 -9.28
N LYS A 49 -2.74 -8.35 -9.88
CA LYS A 49 -3.54 -9.56 -9.61
C LYS A 49 -3.01 -10.36 -8.42
N ASN A 50 -1.73 -10.21 -8.10
CA ASN A 50 -1.03 -10.95 -7.04
C ASN A 50 -0.70 -10.04 -5.85
N ALA A 51 -0.67 -10.60 -4.65
CA ALA A 51 -0.45 -9.85 -3.41
C ALA A 51 1.00 -9.38 -3.25
N GLU A 52 1.93 -10.10 -3.87
CA GLU A 52 3.36 -9.82 -3.94
C GLU A 52 3.67 -8.63 -4.85
N GLY A 53 2.71 -8.22 -5.70
CA GLY A 53 2.93 -7.24 -6.76
C GLY A 53 3.66 -7.85 -7.97
N GLY A 54 4.37 -7.00 -8.72
CA GLY A 54 5.15 -7.43 -9.89
C GLY A 54 4.34 -7.58 -11.17
N GLU A 55 4.73 -8.51 -12.04
CA GLU A 55 4.02 -8.73 -13.30
C GLU A 55 2.62 -9.32 -13.06
N GLY A 56 1.67 -8.94 -13.93
CA GLY A 56 0.26 -9.32 -13.77
C GLY A 56 -0.57 -8.16 -13.21
N TRP A 57 -1.10 -7.37 -14.13
CA TRP A 57 -1.90 -6.17 -13.85
C TRP A 57 -3.39 -6.46 -13.96
N ASN A 58 -4.17 -5.91 -13.03
CA ASN A 58 -5.63 -5.85 -13.16
C ASN A 58 -6.03 -4.70 -14.11
N GLU A 59 -7.33 -4.49 -14.33
CA GLU A 59 -7.82 -3.46 -15.26
C GLU A 59 -7.30 -2.05 -14.93
N ARG A 60 -7.23 -1.69 -13.65
CA ARG A 60 -6.68 -0.41 -13.18
C ARG A 60 -5.18 -0.30 -13.47
N GLY A 61 -4.41 -1.37 -13.21
CA GLY A 61 -2.98 -1.40 -13.51
C GLY A 61 -2.69 -1.30 -15.01
N GLN A 62 -3.48 -2.00 -15.84
CA GLN A 62 -3.39 -1.92 -17.30
C GLN A 62 -3.73 -0.52 -17.80
N TRP A 63 -4.74 0.13 -17.22
CA TRP A 63 -5.09 1.51 -17.54
C TRP A 63 -3.92 2.47 -17.27
N LEU A 64 -3.24 2.34 -16.14
CA LEU A 64 -2.06 3.18 -15.83
C LEU A 64 -0.89 2.97 -16.80
N ILE A 65 -0.70 1.75 -17.29
CA ILE A 65 0.32 1.45 -18.31
C ILE A 65 -0.04 2.11 -19.64
N ALA A 66 -1.29 1.96 -20.09
CA ALA A 66 -1.78 2.62 -21.29
C ALA A 66 -1.66 4.15 -21.17
N GLU A 67 -1.91 4.69 -19.98
CA GLU A 67 -1.82 6.11 -19.70
C GLU A 67 -0.37 6.63 -19.75
N LYS A 68 0.59 5.84 -19.27
CA LYS A 68 2.02 6.14 -19.44
C LYS A 68 2.38 6.28 -20.92
N GLU A 69 1.93 5.33 -21.75
CA GLU A 69 2.17 5.35 -23.19
C GLU A 69 1.48 6.56 -23.86
N ARG A 70 0.21 6.81 -23.52
CA ARG A 70 -0.57 7.95 -24.03
C ARG A 70 0.08 9.29 -23.71
N ARG A 71 0.59 9.43 -22.48
CA ARG A 71 1.30 10.63 -22.02
C ARG A 71 2.76 10.69 -22.45
N LYS A 72 3.30 9.61 -23.05
CA LYS A 72 4.72 9.44 -23.38
C LYS A 72 5.62 9.70 -22.18
N ALA A 73 5.17 9.29 -20.99
CA ALA A 73 5.88 9.51 -19.74
C ALA A 73 6.98 8.44 -19.55
N GLU A 74 8.10 8.83 -18.92
CA GLU A 74 9.20 7.90 -18.62
C GLU A 74 8.80 6.85 -17.59
N SER A 75 7.93 7.21 -16.64
CA SER A 75 7.44 6.36 -15.56
C SER A 75 5.93 6.50 -15.35
N ILE A 76 5.32 5.51 -14.70
CA ILE A 76 3.90 5.58 -14.29
C ILE A 76 3.80 6.55 -13.11
N ASP A 77 2.80 7.42 -13.14
CA ASP A 77 2.46 8.29 -12.02
C ASP A 77 1.08 7.89 -11.42
N PRO A 78 1.02 7.44 -10.15
CA PRO A 78 -0.23 7.15 -9.47
C PRO A 78 -1.19 8.33 -9.40
N ALA A 79 -0.71 9.57 -9.60
CA ALA A 79 -1.58 10.75 -9.61
C ALA A 79 -2.67 10.69 -10.68
N TRP A 80 -2.44 9.96 -11.78
CA TRP A 80 -3.42 9.79 -12.86
C TRP A 80 -4.66 9.01 -12.41
N LEU A 81 -4.59 8.28 -11.29
CA LEU A 81 -5.75 7.59 -10.72
C LEU A 81 -6.92 8.52 -10.37
N SER A 82 -6.71 9.84 -10.27
CA SER A 82 -7.80 10.82 -10.17
C SER A 82 -8.72 10.84 -11.39
N GLU A 83 -8.21 10.45 -12.55
CA GLU A 83 -8.93 10.41 -13.83
C GLU A 83 -9.46 9.00 -14.16
N TYR A 84 -9.02 7.98 -13.41
CA TYR A 84 -9.46 6.61 -13.61
C TYR A 84 -10.92 6.45 -13.18
N LYS A 85 -11.76 5.98 -14.11
CA LYS A 85 -13.12 5.54 -13.83
C LYS A 85 -13.13 4.03 -13.84
N GLU A 86 -13.50 3.44 -12.72
CA GLU A 86 -13.67 2.00 -12.64
C GLU A 86 -14.82 1.62 -13.59
N PRO A 87 -14.58 0.71 -14.56
CA PRO A 87 -15.66 0.26 -15.41
C PRO A 87 -16.73 -0.36 -14.50
N GLU A 88 -18.00 -0.01 -14.73
CA GLU A 88 -19.10 -0.65 -14.02
C GLU A 88 -18.91 -2.16 -14.18
N LYS A 89 -18.70 -2.85 -13.06
CA LYS A 89 -18.60 -4.30 -13.07
C LYS A 89 -19.89 -4.82 -13.66
N ALA A 90 -19.84 -5.31 -14.90
CA ALA A 90 -20.82 -6.27 -15.35
C ALA A 90 -20.78 -7.40 -14.32
N GLU A 91 -21.87 -7.55 -13.57
CA GLU A 91 -22.04 -8.58 -12.56
C GLU A 91 -21.59 -9.91 -13.18
N LYS A 92 -20.46 -10.45 -12.71
CA LYS A 92 -20.00 -11.75 -13.17
C LYS A 92 -21.10 -12.74 -12.78
N PRO A 93 -21.66 -13.54 -13.72
CA PRO A 93 -22.63 -14.55 -13.35
C PRO A 93 -21.97 -15.50 -12.36
N GLU A 94 -22.60 -15.66 -11.19
CA GLU A 94 -22.25 -16.70 -10.24
C GLU A 94 -22.16 -18.02 -11.01
N LYS A 95 -20.95 -18.58 -11.11
CA LYS A 95 -20.79 -19.98 -11.49
C LYS A 95 -21.49 -20.78 -10.38
N LYS A 96 -22.70 -21.24 -10.65
CA LYS A 96 -23.35 -22.31 -9.89
C LYS A 96 -22.40 -23.51 -9.94
N GLU A 97 -21.76 -23.73 -8.81
CA GLU A 97 -21.04 -24.95 -8.49
C GLU A 97 -22.10 -26.03 -8.25
N GLY A 98 -22.15 -27.02 -9.12
CA GLY A 98 -23.08 -28.13 -9.02
C GLY A 98 -23.28 -28.85 -10.33
N ASP A 99 -22.39 -29.78 -10.66
CA ASP A 99 -22.78 -31.13 -11.04
C ASP A 99 -21.55 -32.04 -11.01
N LYS A 100 -21.57 -33.04 -10.14
CA LYS A 100 -20.56 -34.09 -10.01
C LYS A 100 -21.18 -35.36 -10.60
N PRO A 101 -20.51 -36.08 -11.52
CA PRO A 101 -20.96 -37.39 -11.95
C PRO A 101 -20.76 -38.46 -10.85
#